data_AF-A0A9D3RXP3-F1
#
_entry.id   AF-A0A9D3RXP3-F1
#
_cell.length_a   1.000
_cell.length_b   1.000
_cell.length_c   1.000
_cell.angle_alpha   90.00
_cell.angle_beta   90.00
_cell.angle_gamma   90.00
#
_symmetry.space_group_name_H-M   'P 1'
#
loop_
_entity.id
_entity.type
_entity.pdbx_description
1 polymer ?
#
loop_
_entity_poly.entity_id
_entity_poly.type
_entity_poly.pdbx_seq_one_letter_code
_entity_poly.pdbx_strand_id
1 'polypeptide(L)'
;MVGVVYLYGIDRFNEDIEFMIGHKPNIFWQATWRVISPLIMLVIFLFYFVTKVSAELTYNVWDPNFENFPTLETLTYPSWVYTIIFLLAGCRAS
;
A
#
# COMPACT_ATOMS: atom_id res chain seq x y z
N MET A 1 6.81 6.63 9.46
CA MET A 1 7.97 7.55 9.33
C MET A 1 7.57 9.02 9.23
N VAL A 2 6.62 9.41 8.37
CA VAL A 2 6.26 10.83 8.20
C VAL A 2 5.88 11.51 9.52
N GLY A 3 5.02 10.90 10.34
CA GLY A 3 4.65 11.44 11.65
C GLY A 3 5.85 11.61 12.60
N VAL A 4 6.73 10.61 12.70
CA VAL A 4 7.90 10.66 13.60
C VAL A 4 8.93 11.67 13.11
N VAL A 5 9.24 11.67 11.81
CA VAL A 5 10.30 12.51 11.24
C VAL A 5 9.89 13.98 11.14
N TYR A 6 8.64 14.26 10.76
CA TYR A 6 8.18 15.62 10.46
C TYR A 6 7.25 16.22 11.52
N LEU A 7 6.47 15.43 12.25
CA LEU A 7 5.61 15.97 13.33
C LEU A 7 6.34 15.94 14.67
N TYR A 8 6.89 14.79 15.07
CA TYR A 8 7.65 14.67 16.31
C TYR A 8 9.03 15.34 16.20
N GLY A 9 9.65 15.25 15.03
CA GLY A 9 10.92 15.87 14.71
C GLY A 9 12.08 14.88 14.78
N ILE A 10 12.85 14.82 13.69
CA ILE A 10 13.97 13.88 13.56
C ILE A 10 15.10 14.14 14.56
N ASP A 11 15.31 15.39 14.97
CA ASP A 11 16.38 15.74 15.91
C ASP A 11 16.09 15.21 17.31
N ARG A 12 14.85 15.41 17.80
CA ARG A 12 14.40 14.84 19.08
C ARG A 12 14.45 13.30 19.05
N PHE A 13 14.02 12.70 17.94
CA PHE A 13 14.10 11.25 17.78
C PHE A 13 15.55 10.73 17.79
N ASN A 14 16.50 11.46 17.21
CA ASN A 14 17.91 11.11 17.25
C ASN A 14 18.50 11.23 18.66
N GLU A 15 18.09 12.24 19.44
CA GLU A 15 18.47 12.40 20.85
C GLU A 15 17.94 11.25 21.71
N ASP A 16 16.68 10.85 21.49
CA ASP A 16 16.09 9.70 22.19
C ASP A 16 16.85 8.40 21.88
N ILE A 17 17.26 8.19 20.61
CA ILE A 17 18.06 7.03 20.23
C ILE A 17 19.45 7.07 20.87
N GLU A 18 20.10 8.23 20.88
CA GLU A 18 21.40 8.39 21.51
C GLU A 18 21.33 8.15 23.02
N PHE A 19 20.25 8.58 23.69
CA PHE A 19 20.01 8.28 25.09
C PHE A 19 19.84 6.77 25.34
N MET A 20 19.21 6.04 24.43
CA MET A 20 18.97 4.59 24.57
C MET A 20 20.19 3.73 24.26
N ILE A 21 20.95 4.08 23.21
CA ILE A 21 22.00 3.22 22.63
C ILE A 21 23.42 3.81 22.85
N GLY A 22 23.51 5.06 23.30
CA GLY A 22 24.78 5.74 23.60
C GLY A 22 25.45 6.40 22.40
N HIS A 23 24.82 6.38 21.22
CA HIS A 23 25.33 7.06 20.02
C HIS A 23 24.20 7.46 19.05
N LYS A 24 24.45 8.48 18.22
CA LYS A 24 23.50 8.90 17.16
C LYS A 24 23.42 7.88 16.01
N PRO A 25 22.29 7.81 15.30
CA PRO A 25 22.17 7.00 14.08
C PRO A 25 23.09 7.49 12.96
N ASN A 26 23.68 6.55 12.21
CA ASN A 26 24.49 6.84 11.03
C ASN A 26 23.65 7.53 9.92
N ILE A 27 24.32 8.23 9.00
CA ILE A 27 23.75 8.97 7.87
C ILE A 27 22.83 8.08 7.02
N PHE A 28 23.15 6.79 6.87
CA PHE A 28 22.29 5.82 6.18
C PHE A 28 20.87 5.79 6.75
N TRP A 29 20.74 5.76 8.08
CA TRP A 29 19.44 5.75 8.77
C TRP A 29 18.71 7.06 8.59
N GLN A 30 19.43 8.19 8.72
CA GLN A 30 18.83 9.50 8.53
C GLN A 30 18.31 9.72 7.10
N ALA A 31 19.08 9.33 6.09
CA ALA A 31 18.66 9.42 4.68
C ALA A 31 17.47 8.49 4.42
N THR A 32 17.50 7.28 4.97
CA THR A 32 16.43 6.30 4.80
C THR A 32 15.11 6.79 5.38
N TRP A 33 15.14 7.32 6.60
CA TRP A 33 13.93 7.76 7.30
C TRP A 33 13.38 9.08 6.76
N ARG A 34 14.25 10.01 6.36
CA ARG A 34 13.84 11.33 5.88
C ARG A 34 13.38 11.33 4.42
N VAL A 35 13.98 10.51 3.56
CA VAL A 35 13.76 10.63 2.11
C VAL A 35 13.41 9.31 1.47
N ILE A 36 14.23 8.27 1.64
CA ILE A 36 14.10 7.03 0.85
C ILE A 36 12.79 6.31 1.17
N SER A 37 12.49 6.08 2.45
CA SER A 37 11.28 5.36 2.86
C SER A 37 9.99 6.11 2.48
N PRO A 38 9.83 7.41 2.78
CA PRO A 38 8.66 8.16 2.32
C PRO A 38 8.50 8.15 0.79
N LEU A 39 9.60 8.28 0.05
CA LEU A 39 9.58 8.27 -1.41
C LEU A 39 9.15 6.90 -1.96
N ILE A 40 9.74 5.81 -1.49
CA ILE A 40 9.38 4.45 -1.94
C ILE A 40 7.91 4.17 -1.64
N MET A 41 7.43 4.53 -0.44
CA MET A 41 6.02 4.34 -0.08
C MET A 41 5.09 5.14 -1.01
N LEU A 42 5.45 6.39 -1.34
CA LEU A 42 4.71 7.22 -2.29
C LEU A 42 4.71 6.61 -3.69
N VAL A 43 5.87 6.16 -4.17
CA VAL A 43 6.01 5.53 -5.49
C VAL A 43 5.12 4.30 -5.58
N ILE A 44 5.22 3.36 -4.62
CA ILE A 44 4.40 2.14 -4.62
C ILE A 44 2.91 2.49 -4.56
N PHE A 45 2.52 3.50 -3.77
CA PHE A 45 1.15 3.97 -3.69
C PHE A 45 0.63 4.52 -5.03
N LEU A 46 1.43 5.33 -5.74
CA LEU A 46 1.07 5.82 -7.06
C LEU A 46 1.00 4.70 -8.09
N PHE A 47 1.98 3.79 -8.10
CA PHE A 47 1.95 2.62 -8.98
C PHE A 47 0.72 1.75 -8.74
N TYR A 48 0.34 1.54 -7.48
CA TYR A 48 -0.89 0.83 -7.13
C TYR A 48 -2.11 1.54 -7.73
N PHE A 49 -2.22 2.87 -7.57
CA PHE A 49 -3.33 3.62 -8.13
C PHE A 49 -3.38 3.52 -9.65
N VAL A 50 -2.27 3.76 -10.36
CA VAL A 50 -2.22 3.69 -11.83
C VAL A 50 -2.59 2.30 -12.35
N THR A 51 -2.05 1.25 -11.74
CA THR A 51 -2.27 -0.13 -12.21
C THR A 51 -3.65 -0.69 -11.84
N LYS A 52 -4.17 -0.36 -10.66
CA LYS A 52 -5.45 -0.92 -10.17
C LYS A 52 -6.66 -0.09 -10.55
N VAL A 53 -6.54 1.23 -10.70
CA VAL A 53 -7.66 2.08 -11.13
C VAL A 53 -7.92 1.92 -12.62
N SER A 54 -6.88 1.65 -13.42
CA SER A 54 -7.03 1.45 -14.87
C SER A 54 -7.43 0.01 -15.23
N ALA A 55 -7.34 -0.93 -14.29
CA ALA A 55 -7.70 -2.32 -14.53
C ALA A 55 -9.18 -2.55 -14.24
N GLU A 56 -9.89 -3.14 -15.19
CA GLU A 56 -11.24 -3.64 -14.95
C GLU A 56 -11.20 -4.78 -13.93
N LEU A 57 -12.09 -4.75 -12.94
CA LEU A 57 -12.17 -5.78 -11.91
C LEU A 57 -12.79 -7.03 -12.54
N THR A 58 -11.97 -7.99 -12.92
CA THR A 58 -12.40 -9.26 -13.53
C THR A 58 -12.21 -10.46 -12.59
N TYR A 59 -12.98 -11.51 -12.85
CA TYR A 59 -12.85 -12.81 -12.20
C TYR A 59 -12.98 -13.94 -13.21
N ASN A 60 -12.30 -15.04 -12.90
CA ASN A 60 -12.30 -16.23 -13.74
C ASN A 60 -13.45 -17.15 -13.31
N VAL A 61 -14.25 -17.59 -14.28
CA VAL A 61 -15.33 -18.55 -14.07
C VAL A 61 -15.03 -19.85 -14.81
N TRP A 62 -15.40 -20.96 -14.17
CA TRP A 62 -15.40 -22.27 -14.80
C TRP A 62 -16.79 -22.53 -15.40
N ASP A 63 -16.93 -22.29 -16.70
CA ASP A 63 -18.15 -22.61 -17.45
C ASP A 63 -17.90 -23.79 -18.42
N PRO A 64 -18.52 -24.97 -18.18
CA PRO A 64 -18.45 -26.10 -19.09
C PRO A 64 -19.01 -25.85 -20.50
N ASN A 65 -19.81 -24.80 -20.69
CA ASN A 65 -20.43 -24.44 -21.97
C ASN A 65 -19.68 -23.33 -22.72
N PHE A 66 -18.52 -22.90 -22.23
CA PHE A 66 -17.73 -21.85 -22.87
C PHE A 66 -17.15 -22.34 -24.22
N GLU A 67 -17.24 -21.50 -25.26
CA GLU A 67 -16.81 -21.85 -26.62
C GLU A 67 -15.33 -22.31 -26.69
N ASN A 68 -14.47 -21.77 -25.82
CA ASN A 68 -13.05 -22.12 -25.75
C ASN A 68 -12.69 -23.06 -24.58
N PHE A 69 -13.62 -23.91 -24.13
CA PHE A 69 -13.34 -24.92 -23.11
C PHE A 69 -12.08 -25.76 -23.47
N PRO A 70 -11.13 -26.02 -22.56
CA PRO A 70 -11.18 -25.87 -21.09
C PRO A 70 -10.57 -24.57 -20.53
N THR A 71 -10.49 -23.49 -21.33
CA THR A 71 -9.97 -22.21 -20.83
C THR A 71 -10.98 -21.51 -19.92
N LEU A 72 -10.47 -20.73 -18.96
CA LEU A 72 -11.30 -19.96 -18.01
C LEU A 72 -11.88 -18.72 -18.70
N GLU A 73 -13.16 -18.47 -18.51
CA GLU A 73 -13.82 -17.25 -18.98
C GLU A 73 -13.57 -16.10 -18.00
N THR A 74 -13.11 -14.94 -18.49
CA THR A 74 -12.91 -13.73 -17.67
C THR A 74 -14.15 -12.84 -17.73
N LEU A 75 -14.89 -12.77 -16.63
CA LEU A 75 -16.06 -11.91 -16.50
C LEU A 75 -15.76 -10.68 -15.64
N THR A 76 -16.44 -9.57 -15.92
CA THR A 76 -16.35 -8.34 -15.12
C THR A 76 -17.25 -8.43 -13.90
N TYR A 77 -16.79 -7.91 -12.76
CA TYR A 77 -17.62 -7.87 -11.56
C TYR A 77 -18.77 -6.86 -11.71
N PRO A 78 -19.97 -7.18 -11.19
CA PRO A 78 -21.06 -6.21 -11.10
C PRO A 78 -20.70 -4.99 -10.23
N SER A 79 -21.28 -3.83 -10.53
CA SER A 79 -20.96 -2.57 -9.83
C SER A 79 -21.26 -2.58 -8.32
N TRP A 80 -22.19 -3.41 -7.83
CA TRP A 80 -22.47 -3.52 -6.39
C TRP A 80 -21.28 -4.06 -5.59
N VAL A 81 -20.34 -4.77 -6.23
CA VAL A 81 -19.13 -5.28 -5.57
C VAL A 81 -18.26 -4.15 -5.02
N TYR A 82 -18.21 -2.99 -5.69
CA TYR A 82 -17.49 -1.82 -5.17
C TYR A 82 -18.06 -1.34 -3.83
N THR A 83 -19.37 -1.45 -3.62
CA THR A 83 -20.00 -1.10 -2.33
C THR A 83 -19.57 -2.05 -1.23
N ILE A 84 -19.46 -3.35 -1.52
CA ILE A 84 -18.96 -4.35 -0.58
C ILE A 84 -17.49 -4.12 -0.28
N ILE A 85 -16.66 -3.84 -1.27
CA ILE A 85 -15.24 -3.52 -1.07
C ILE A 85 -15.11 -2.31 -0.14
N PHE A 86 -15.87 -1.25 -0.39
CA PHE A 86 -15.86 -0.05 0.45
C PHE A 86 -16.32 -0.35 1.89
N LEU A 87 -17.40 -1.11 2.07
CA LEU A 87 -17.89 -1.48 3.40
C LEU A 87 -16.91 -2.38 4.15
N LEU A 88 -16.34 -3.39 3.50
CA LEU A 88 -15.38 -4.28 4.14
C LEU A 88 -14.06 -3.56 4.51
N ALA A 89 -13.53 -2.75 3.59
CA ALA A 89 -12.29 -2.02 3.81
C ALA A 89 -12.47 -0.86 4.82
N GLY A 90 -13.62 -0.18 4.79
CA GLY A 90 -13.89 0.99 5.64
C GLY A 90 -14.49 0.65 7.00
N CYS A 91 -15.26 -0.43 7.12
CA CYS A 91 -16.08 -0.72 8.30
C CYS A 91 -15.46 -1.77 9.25
N ARG A 92 -14.34 -2.42 8.90
CA ARG A 92 -13.63 -3.36 9.79
C ARG A 92 -12.38 -2.75 10.47
N ALA A 93 -12.46 -1.47 10.84
CA ALA A 93 -11.41 -0.76 11.58
C ALA A 93 -11.93 -0.07 12.87
N SER A 94 -13.02 -0.57 13.46
CA SER A 94 -13.55 -0.14 14.76
C SER A 94 -13.72 -1.31 15.72
#